data_AF-A0A2M8SC51-F1
#
_entry.id   AF-A0A2M8SC51-F1
#
_cell.length_a   1.000
_cell.length_b   1.000
_cell.length_c   1.000
_cell.angle_alpha   90.00
_cell.angle_beta   90.00
_cell.angle_gamma   90.00
#
_symmetry.space_group_name_H-M   'P 1'
#
loop_
_entity.id
_entity.type
_entity.pdbx_description
1 polymer ?
#
loop_
_entity_poly.entity_id
_entity_poly.type
_entity_poly.pdbx_seq_one_letter_code
_entity_poly.pdbx_strand_id
1 'polypeptide(L)'
;MNINKNSSHIKIALVMLLTITTIISIGWYIAQAPSRAVASNTSNGQPAPTQEQPVTQAGSQPITQDLQTQALNGITVTVTSAKIIGTGIQIGICYSTPDGGDWYQSPGHLFYGTYEILPDEAEMISEQKADGVNMGKRCENIRYRINDLKSITAPIKFSVLEVFAEPREVPPCDDFQNRLNTSLAARAKGLKVECNENSDGSIRVTLLDKLSSVSQEDAQKTLDDILLGDITGPWAFTINTLNP
;
A
#
# COMPACT_ATOMS: atom_id res chain seq x y z
N MET A 1 16.19 2.34 -66.72
CA MET A 1 15.47 2.03 -65.47
C MET A 1 16.44 1.22 -64.61
N ASN A 2 17.10 1.85 -63.64
CA ASN A 2 18.18 1.25 -62.85
C ASN A 2 17.90 1.59 -61.38
N ILE A 3 17.43 0.62 -60.59
CA ILE A 3 17.11 0.81 -59.16
C ILE A 3 18.19 0.13 -58.33
N ASN A 4 19.15 0.98 -57.97
CA ASN A 4 19.89 1.13 -56.72
C ASN A 4 20.18 -0.08 -55.80
N LYS A 5 21.48 -0.39 -55.68
CA LYS A 5 22.11 -1.49 -54.94
C LYS A 5 22.67 -0.99 -53.58
N ASN A 6 21.90 -0.19 -52.82
CA ASN A 6 22.42 0.53 -51.63
C ASN A 6 21.78 0.17 -50.27
N SER A 7 20.97 -0.88 -50.19
CA SER A 7 20.21 -1.23 -48.98
C SER A 7 20.94 -2.13 -47.97
N SER A 8 22.05 -2.79 -48.36
CA SER A 8 22.65 -3.85 -47.54
C SER A 8 23.55 -3.34 -46.41
N HIS A 9 24.29 -2.25 -46.61
CA HIS A 9 25.24 -1.75 -45.61
C HIS A 9 24.58 -1.09 -44.40
N ILE A 10 23.36 -0.57 -44.54
CA ILE A 10 22.61 0.09 -43.45
C ILE A 10 22.13 -0.94 -42.41
N LYS A 11 21.78 -2.16 -42.83
CA LYS A 11 21.29 -3.20 -41.91
C LYS A 11 22.40 -3.76 -41.01
N ILE A 12 23.63 -3.80 -41.50
CA ILE A 12 24.78 -4.35 -40.74
C ILE A 12 25.23 -3.38 -39.64
N ALA A 13 25.17 -2.07 -39.89
CA ALA A 13 25.52 -1.06 -38.89
C ALA A 13 24.55 -1.03 -37.69
N LEU A 14 23.26 -1.29 -37.92
CA LEU A 14 22.22 -1.27 -36.88
C LEU A 14 22.32 -2.47 -35.92
N VAL A 15 22.73 -3.64 -36.41
CA VAL A 15 22.90 -4.84 -35.56
C VAL A 15 24.13 -4.72 -34.65
N MET A 16 25.22 -4.11 -35.11
CA MET A 16 26.41 -3.90 -34.28
C MET A 16 26.22 -2.87 -33.16
N LEU A 17 25.36 -1.86 -33.35
CA LEU A 17 25.08 -0.86 -32.32
C LEU A 17 24.28 -1.45 -31.14
N LEU A 18 23.40 -2.42 -31.42
CA LEU A 18 22.56 -3.08 -30.41
C LEU A 18 23.33 -4.03 -29.49
N THR A 19 24.48 -4.57 -29.92
CA THR A 19 25.28 -5.48 -29.08
C THR A 19 26.22 -4.76 -28.10
N ILE A 20 26.55 -3.49 -28.35
CA ILE A 20 27.50 -2.74 -27.51
C ILE A 20 26.83 -2.18 -26.24
N THR A 21 25.52 -1.93 -26.25
CA THR A 21 24.80 -1.41 -25.09
C THR A 21 24.51 -2.46 -24.01
N THR A 22 24.53 -3.75 -24.33
CA THR A 22 24.27 -4.83 -23.36
C THR A 22 25.44 -5.14 -22.42
N ILE A 23 26.68 -4.76 -22.76
CA ILE A 23 27.86 -5.13 -21.95
C ILE A 23 28.13 -4.13 -20.82
N ILE A 24 27.67 -2.88 -20.92
CA ILE A 24 27.95 -1.83 -19.93
C ILE A 24 27.05 -1.96 -18.67
N SER A 25 25.92 -2.67 -18.77
CA SER A 25 24.96 -2.81 -17.66
C SER A 25 25.38 -3.79 -16.56
N ILE A 26 26.36 -4.67 -16.81
CA ILE A 26 26.75 -5.74 -15.87
C ILE A 26 27.77 -5.22 -14.83
N GLY A 27 28.48 -4.13 -15.12
CA GLY A 27 29.56 -3.62 -14.25
C GLY A 27 29.11 -2.91 -12.96
N TRP A 28 27.85 -2.48 -12.87
CA TRP A 28 27.37 -1.69 -11.72
C TRP A 28 26.78 -2.51 -10.56
N TYR A 29 26.59 -3.82 -10.74
CA TYR A 29 25.93 -4.65 -9.72
C TYR A 29 26.87 -5.26 -8.65
N ILE A 30 28.20 -5.11 -8.75
CA ILE A 30 29.14 -5.80 -7.85
C ILE A 30 29.72 -4.89 -6.74
N ALA A 31 29.33 -3.61 -6.65
CA ALA A 31 29.97 -2.64 -5.74
C ALA A 31 29.16 -2.22 -4.50
N GLN A 32 28.21 -3.03 -4.01
CA GLN A 32 27.54 -2.73 -2.73
C GLN A 32 28.16 -3.55 -1.59
N ALA A 33 28.85 -2.85 -0.69
CA ALA A 33 29.41 -3.42 0.53
C ALA A 33 28.28 -3.91 1.47
N PRO A 34 28.46 -5.03 2.19
CA PRO A 34 27.45 -5.51 3.13
C PRO A 34 27.33 -4.59 4.35
N SER A 35 26.13 -4.08 4.59
CA SER A 35 25.77 -3.38 5.83
C SER A 35 25.84 -4.35 7.01
N ARG A 36 26.74 -4.09 7.96
CA ARG A 36 26.78 -4.78 9.26
C ARG A 36 25.84 -4.07 10.22
N ALA A 37 24.72 -4.68 10.57
CA ALA A 37 23.93 -4.28 11.72
C ALA A 37 24.64 -4.72 13.00
N VAL A 38 24.96 -3.78 13.89
CA VAL A 38 25.46 -4.05 15.24
C VAL A 38 24.28 -3.88 16.20
N ALA A 39 23.79 -5.00 16.73
CA ALA A 39 22.81 -4.99 17.81
C ALA A 39 23.55 -4.82 19.16
N SER A 40 23.31 -3.71 19.85
CA SER A 40 23.76 -3.48 21.22
C SER A 40 22.63 -3.84 22.18
N ASN A 41 22.77 -4.98 22.87
CA ASN A 41 21.93 -5.35 24.00
C ASN A 41 22.46 -4.68 25.27
N THR A 42 21.75 -3.69 25.80
CA THR A 42 21.93 -3.25 27.18
C THR A 42 20.62 -3.39 27.93
N SER A 43 20.63 -4.35 28.85
CA SER A 43 19.54 -4.75 29.73
C SER A 43 19.64 -4.03 31.08
N ASN A 44 18.46 -3.65 31.57
CA ASN A 44 18.03 -3.51 32.97
C ASN A 44 18.49 -2.31 33.82
N GLY A 45 17.48 -1.58 34.27
CA GLY A 45 17.50 -0.71 35.44
C GLY A 45 16.10 -0.21 35.77
N GLN A 46 15.28 -1.03 36.41
CA GLN A 46 13.96 -0.67 36.93
C GLN A 46 14.07 -0.14 38.36
N PRO A 47 13.42 1.00 38.67
CA PRO A 47 12.88 1.21 40.02
C PRO A 47 11.38 1.55 40.05
N ALA A 48 10.72 0.84 40.98
CA ALA A 48 9.49 1.05 41.76
C ALA A 48 8.41 2.10 41.34
N PRO A 49 7.10 1.78 41.55
CA PRO A 49 5.99 2.64 41.19
C PRO A 49 5.70 3.72 42.26
N THR A 50 5.65 4.98 41.83
CA THR A 50 5.09 6.09 42.62
C THR A 50 3.60 6.25 42.27
N GLN A 51 2.75 6.25 43.30
CA GLN A 51 1.32 6.55 43.18
C GLN A 51 1.13 8.05 42.87
N GLU A 52 0.53 8.36 41.71
CA GLU A 52 0.06 9.69 41.37
C GLU A 52 -1.44 9.84 41.64
N GLN A 53 -1.79 10.98 42.25
CA GLN A 53 -3.14 11.43 42.59
C GLN A 53 -3.96 11.77 41.33
N PRO A 54 -5.30 11.73 41.41
CA PRO A 54 -6.16 12.07 40.28
C PRO A 54 -6.19 13.60 40.10
N VAL A 55 -5.52 14.09 39.06
CA VAL A 55 -5.72 15.44 38.56
C VAL A 55 -6.96 15.45 37.67
N THR A 56 -7.97 16.17 38.13
CA THR A 56 -9.20 16.52 37.40
C THR A 56 -8.85 17.06 36.01
N GLN A 57 -9.05 16.25 34.97
CA GLN A 57 -8.95 16.67 33.58
C GLN A 57 -10.08 17.64 33.26
N ALA A 58 -9.69 18.90 33.01
CA ALA A 58 -10.52 19.87 32.32
C ALA A 58 -10.92 19.31 30.95
N GLY A 59 -12.23 19.32 30.68
CA GLY A 59 -12.81 18.80 29.45
C GLY A 59 -12.15 19.40 28.21
N SER A 60 -11.42 18.55 27.47
CA SER A 60 -11.01 18.85 26.11
C SER A 60 -12.27 18.81 25.25
N GLN A 61 -12.71 19.97 24.75
CA GLN A 61 -13.76 20.00 23.74
C GLN A 61 -13.26 19.27 22.48
N PRO A 62 -14.05 18.36 21.89
CA PRO A 62 -13.66 17.71 20.66
C PRO A 62 -13.62 18.77 19.56
N ILE A 63 -12.41 19.13 19.12
CA ILE A 63 -12.22 19.83 17.85
C ILE A 63 -12.90 18.94 16.81
N THR A 64 -14.01 19.42 16.27
CA THR A 64 -14.78 18.71 15.25
C THR A 64 -13.96 18.80 13.97
N GLN A 65 -12.96 17.94 13.85
CA GLN A 65 -12.21 17.73 12.63
C GLN A 65 -13.20 17.16 11.62
N ASP A 66 -13.33 17.83 10.47
CA ASP A 66 -14.17 17.35 9.37
C ASP A 66 -13.55 16.06 8.82
N LEU A 67 -13.95 14.92 9.39
CA LEU A 67 -13.48 13.59 9.03
C LEU A 67 -14.05 13.26 7.65
N GLN A 68 -13.27 13.51 6.60
CA GLN A 68 -13.66 13.16 5.24
C GLN A 68 -13.48 11.66 5.01
N THR A 69 -14.55 10.99 4.61
CA THR A 69 -14.57 9.55 4.32
C THR A 69 -15.05 9.30 2.90
N GLN A 70 -14.42 8.38 2.20
CA GLN A 70 -14.86 7.88 0.90
C GLN A 70 -14.88 6.36 0.88
N ALA A 71 -15.90 5.78 0.27
CA ALA A 71 -16.01 4.35 0.01
C ALA A 71 -16.06 4.10 -1.50
N LEU A 72 -15.16 3.27 -1.99
CA LEU A 72 -15.04 2.89 -3.40
C LEU A 72 -14.50 1.47 -3.48
N ASN A 73 -15.03 0.65 -4.40
CA ASN A 73 -14.57 -0.73 -4.64
C ASN A 73 -14.48 -1.58 -3.36
N GLY A 74 -15.43 -1.40 -2.44
CA GLY A 74 -15.48 -2.14 -1.18
C GLY A 74 -14.47 -1.68 -0.11
N ILE A 75 -13.66 -0.65 -0.39
CA ILE A 75 -12.71 -0.08 0.55
C ILE A 75 -13.16 1.31 0.98
N THR A 76 -13.16 1.53 2.29
CA THR A 76 -13.41 2.82 2.91
C THR A 76 -12.10 3.45 3.34
N VAL A 77 -11.83 4.67 2.89
CA VAL A 77 -10.67 5.48 3.31
C VAL A 77 -11.20 6.73 4.03
N THR A 78 -10.65 6.99 5.21
CA THR A 78 -10.98 8.15 6.05
C THR A 78 -9.72 8.96 6.32
N VAL A 79 -9.76 10.26 6.04
CA VAL A 79 -8.74 11.20 6.50
C VAL A 79 -8.99 11.48 7.99
N THR A 80 -8.05 11.09 8.83
CA THR A 80 -8.13 11.24 10.29
C THR A 80 -7.42 12.49 10.79
N SER A 81 -6.43 12.99 10.06
CA SER A 81 -5.79 14.27 10.36
C SER A 81 -5.12 14.87 9.14
N ALA A 82 -4.96 16.20 9.16
CA ALA A 82 -4.15 16.92 8.19
C ALA A 82 -3.45 18.07 8.92
N LYS A 83 -2.11 18.06 8.93
CA LYS A 83 -1.30 18.96 9.75
C LYS A 83 -0.08 19.45 8.99
N ILE A 84 0.30 20.69 9.24
CA ILE A 84 1.63 21.19 8.89
C ILE A 84 2.58 20.66 9.97
N ILE A 85 3.71 20.10 9.56
CA ILE A 85 4.79 19.66 10.44
C ILE A 85 6.07 20.43 10.07
N GLY A 86 7.11 20.33 10.90
CA GLY A 86 8.35 21.09 10.69
C GLY A 86 9.05 20.86 9.33
N THR A 87 8.69 19.81 8.61
CA THR A 87 9.27 19.42 7.31
C THR A 87 8.27 19.42 6.15
N GLY A 88 6.98 19.76 6.39
CA GLY A 88 5.97 19.80 5.33
C GLY A 88 4.56 19.53 5.82
N ILE A 89 3.83 18.63 5.15
CA ILE A 89 2.45 18.25 5.51
C ILE A 89 2.42 16.78 5.91
N GLN A 90 1.67 16.46 6.97
CA GLN A 90 1.32 15.10 7.36
C GLN A 90 -0.19 14.89 7.21
N ILE A 91 -0.58 13.86 6.47
CA ILE A 91 -1.96 13.39 6.34
C ILE A 91 -2.08 12.07 7.07
N GLY A 92 -2.90 12.02 8.12
CA GLY A 92 -3.30 10.78 8.76
C GLY A 92 -4.49 10.18 8.02
N ILE A 93 -4.41 8.90 7.69
CA ILE A 93 -5.50 8.14 7.09
C ILE A 93 -5.77 6.86 7.86
N CYS A 94 -6.98 6.34 7.74
CA CYS A 94 -7.29 4.96 8.02
C CYS A 94 -8.09 4.37 6.86
N TYR A 95 -7.79 3.15 6.45
CA TYR A 95 -8.50 2.44 5.40
C TYR A 95 -8.89 1.03 5.83
N SER A 96 -10.02 0.54 5.32
CA SER A 96 -10.46 -0.83 5.55
C SER A 96 -9.65 -1.81 4.70
N THR A 97 -9.43 -3.03 5.18
CA THR A 97 -8.77 -4.11 4.42
C THR A 97 -9.72 -5.31 4.26
N PRO A 98 -9.79 -5.92 3.07
CA PRO A 98 -10.83 -6.91 2.75
C PRO A 98 -10.55 -8.31 3.32
N ASP A 99 -9.29 -8.61 3.63
CA ASP A 99 -8.82 -9.89 4.16
C ASP A 99 -7.61 -9.70 5.10
N GLY A 100 -7.07 -10.80 5.61
CA GLY A 100 -5.96 -10.85 6.56
C GLY A 100 -4.57 -10.74 5.93
N GLY A 101 -4.45 -10.27 4.68
CA GLY A 101 -3.17 -9.99 4.02
C GLY A 101 -2.44 -8.79 4.62
N ASP A 102 -1.21 -8.56 4.18
CA ASP A 102 -0.40 -7.39 4.53
C ASP A 102 -0.68 -6.28 3.52
N TRP A 103 -1.70 -5.46 3.83
CA TRP A 103 -2.18 -4.40 2.96
C TRP A 103 -1.42 -3.10 3.18
N TYR A 104 -1.12 -2.44 2.07
CA TYR A 104 -0.45 -1.14 1.98
C TYR A 104 -1.27 -0.23 1.07
N GLN A 105 -0.98 1.06 1.13
CA GLN A 105 -1.60 2.06 0.26
C GLN A 105 -0.53 2.71 -0.62
N SER A 106 -0.93 3.12 -1.81
CA SER A 106 -0.11 3.96 -2.68
C SER A 106 -0.66 5.39 -2.65
N PRO A 107 0.03 6.33 -1.97
CA PRO A 107 -0.43 7.70 -1.88
C PRO A 107 -0.22 8.42 -3.21
N GLY A 108 -1.23 9.18 -3.63
CA GLY A 108 -1.10 10.08 -4.76
C GLY A 108 -0.30 11.33 -4.42
N HIS A 109 -0.15 12.22 -5.40
CA HIS A 109 0.49 13.51 -5.15
C HIS A 109 -0.41 14.42 -4.32
N LEU A 110 0.21 15.29 -3.52
CA LEU A 110 -0.47 16.35 -2.81
C LEU A 110 -0.37 17.64 -3.62
N PHE A 111 -1.50 18.29 -3.86
CA PHE A 111 -1.55 19.57 -4.56
C PHE A 111 -2.01 20.69 -3.65
N TYR A 112 -1.33 21.84 -3.71
CA TYR A 112 -1.78 23.08 -3.07
C TYR A 112 -1.39 24.28 -3.95
N GLY A 113 -2.33 25.20 -4.19
CA GLY A 113 -2.12 26.26 -5.18
C GLY A 113 -1.74 25.67 -6.56
N THR A 114 -0.53 25.99 -7.04
CA THR A 114 0.07 25.45 -8.27
C THR A 114 1.13 24.39 -8.03
N TYR A 115 1.39 24.03 -6.77
CA TYR A 115 2.43 23.08 -6.38
C TYR A 115 1.90 21.65 -6.41
N GLU A 116 2.79 20.73 -6.77
CA GLU A 116 2.61 19.29 -6.76
C GLU A 116 3.75 18.69 -5.96
N ILE A 117 3.42 17.95 -4.90
CA ILE A 117 4.38 17.35 -3.98
C ILE A 117 4.20 15.84 -3.99
N LEU A 118 5.30 15.13 -4.20
CA LEU A 118 5.34 13.67 -4.11
C LEU A 118 5.33 13.22 -2.65
N PRO A 119 4.75 12.05 -2.34
CA PRO A 119 4.87 11.45 -1.01
C PRO A 119 6.35 11.18 -0.68
N ASP A 120 6.75 11.47 0.55
CA ASP A 120 8.12 11.27 1.06
C ASP A 120 8.22 9.97 1.86
N GLU A 121 7.31 9.78 2.81
CA GLU A 121 7.27 8.59 3.67
C GLU A 121 5.85 8.28 4.16
N ALA A 122 5.61 7.00 4.48
CA ALA A 122 4.41 6.53 5.16
C ALA A 122 4.80 5.78 6.44
N GLU A 123 4.16 6.12 7.55
CA GLU A 123 4.40 5.53 8.87
C GLU A 123 3.13 4.80 9.33
N MET A 124 3.24 3.50 9.57
CA MET A 124 2.15 2.71 10.15
C MET A 124 1.90 3.11 11.60
N ILE A 125 0.65 3.42 11.92
CA ILE A 125 0.22 3.82 13.26
C ILE A 125 -0.49 2.67 13.97
N SER A 126 -1.37 1.98 13.27
CA SER A 126 -2.05 0.80 13.81
C SER A 126 -2.58 -0.09 12.69
N GLU A 127 -2.78 -1.36 13.03
CA GLU A 127 -3.39 -2.33 12.15
C GLU A 127 -4.25 -3.31 12.95
N GLN A 128 -5.42 -3.59 12.40
CA GLN A 128 -6.31 -4.68 12.80
C GLN A 128 -6.57 -5.50 11.54
N LYS A 129 -6.13 -6.77 11.52
CA LYS A 129 -6.37 -7.67 10.39
C LYS A 129 -7.85 -8.04 10.29
N ALA A 130 -8.32 -8.32 9.07
CA ALA A 130 -9.64 -8.91 8.89
C ALA A 130 -9.67 -10.32 9.52
N ASP A 131 -10.82 -10.70 10.08
CA ASP A 131 -11.00 -11.96 10.81
C ASP A 131 -12.02 -12.90 10.12
N GLY A 132 -12.43 -12.57 8.89
CA GLY A 132 -13.49 -13.28 8.17
C GLY A 132 -14.91 -12.98 8.67
N VAL A 133 -15.08 -12.07 9.62
CA VAL A 133 -16.38 -11.55 10.09
C VAL A 133 -16.44 -10.04 9.89
N ASN A 134 -15.37 -9.35 10.25
CA ASN A 134 -15.16 -7.92 10.13
C ASN A 134 -14.02 -7.65 9.14
N MET A 135 -14.18 -6.61 8.33
CA MET A 135 -13.06 -6.07 7.57
C MET A 135 -11.96 -5.62 8.52
N GLY A 136 -10.71 -5.73 8.07
CA GLY A 136 -9.60 -5.15 8.80
C GLY A 136 -9.57 -3.64 8.65
N LYS A 137 -8.65 -3.01 9.38
CA LYS A 137 -8.43 -1.57 9.35
C LYS A 137 -6.95 -1.30 9.54
N ARG A 138 -6.38 -0.46 8.70
CA ARG A 138 -5.00 0.01 8.81
C ARG A 138 -4.98 1.53 8.84
N CYS A 139 -4.16 2.09 9.73
CA CYS A 139 -4.01 3.54 9.88
C CYS A 139 -2.55 3.93 9.70
N GLU A 140 -2.33 4.99 8.94
CA GLU A 140 -0.99 5.46 8.56
C GLU A 140 -0.92 6.99 8.59
N ASN A 141 0.29 7.51 8.78
CA ASN A 141 0.63 8.90 8.54
C ASN A 141 1.47 8.99 7.26
N ILE A 142 0.99 9.76 6.29
CA ILE A 142 1.69 10.02 5.03
C ILE A 142 2.29 11.43 5.11
N ARG A 143 3.58 11.56 4.85
CA ARG A 143 4.29 12.83 4.91
C ARG A 143 4.72 13.29 3.52
N TYR A 144 4.61 14.59 3.30
CA TYR A 144 4.99 15.29 2.09
C TYR A 144 5.99 16.38 2.47
N ARG A 145 7.20 16.30 1.94
CA ARG A 145 8.28 17.24 2.31
C ARG A 145 8.15 18.54 1.54
N ILE A 146 8.13 19.66 2.25
CA ILE A 146 7.98 21.01 1.67
C ILE A 146 8.97 21.95 2.37
N ASN A 147 9.86 22.56 1.59
CA ASN A 147 10.91 23.44 2.13
C ASN A 147 10.35 24.81 2.58
N ASP A 148 9.41 25.38 1.81
CA ASP A 148 8.78 26.65 2.15
C ASP A 148 7.40 26.42 2.77
N LEU A 149 7.37 26.20 4.09
CA LEU A 149 6.12 25.97 4.83
C LEU A 149 5.15 27.17 4.76
N LYS A 150 5.65 28.39 4.52
CA LYS A 150 4.80 29.59 4.41
C LYS A 150 4.05 29.64 3.09
N SER A 151 4.49 28.88 2.08
CA SER A 151 3.80 28.74 0.79
C SER A 151 2.56 27.85 0.88
N ILE A 152 2.42 27.06 1.95
CA ILE A 152 1.32 26.11 2.10
C ILE A 152 0.01 26.88 2.29
N THR A 153 -0.92 26.70 1.36
CA THR A 153 -2.26 27.30 1.41
C THR A 153 -3.32 26.23 1.25
N ALA A 154 -4.37 26.30 2.06
CA ALA A 154 -5.57 25.51 1.82
C ALA A 154 -6.42 26.11 0.66
N PRO A 155 -7.27 25.31 -0.01
CA PRO A 155 -7.41 23.86 0.17
C PRO A 155 -6.24 23.09 -0.44
N ILE A 156 -5.91 21.95 0.18
CA ILE A 156 -5.02 20.96 -0.42
C ILE A 156 -5.83 19.82 -1.02
N LYS A 157 -5.33 19.23 -2.10
CA LYS A 157 -5.88 18.01 -2.69
C LYS A 157 -4.97 16.85 -2.37
N PHE A 158 -5.54 15.78 -1.85
CA PHE A 158 -4.85 14.56 -1.47
C PHE A 158 -5.60 13.37 -2.06
N SER A 159 -4.89 12.30 -2.41
CA SER A 159 -5.56 11.07 -2.83
C SER A 159 -4.79 9.83 -2.39
N VAL A 160 -5.51 8.73 -2.26
CA VAL A 160 -4.96 7.37 -2.23
C VAL A 160 -5.31 6.73 -3.56
N LEU A 161 -4.32 6.25 -4.31
CA LEU A 161 -4.49 5.77 -5.68
C LEU A 161 -4.91 4.31 -5.74
N GLU A 162 -4.41 3.51 -4.80
CA GLU A 162 -4.65 2.08 -4.70
C GLU A 162 -4.37 1.62 -3.26
N VAL A 163 -4.97 0.49 -2.89
CA VAL A 163 -4.52 -0.33 -1.77
C VAL A 163 -4.19 -1.71 -2.31
N PHE A 164 -3.07 -2.28 -1.86
CA PHE A 164 -2.58 -3.57 -2.37
C PHE A 164 -2.00 -4.42 -1.25
N ALA A 165 -2.09 -5.74 -1.39
CA ALA A 165 -1.50 -6.70 -0.49
C ALA A 165 -0.11 -7.13 -1.00
N GLU A 166 0.91 -7.04 -0.16
CA GLU A 166 2.22 -7.62 -0.49
C GLU A 166 2.24 -9.12 -0.13
N PRO A 167 2.89 -9.96 -0.96
CA PRO A 167 3.12 -11.36 -0.62
C PRO A 167 3.92 -11.48 0.68
N ARG A 168 3.45 -12.31 1.61
CA ARG A 168 4.15 -12.57 2.87
C ARG A 168 5.29 -13.56 2.68
N GLU A 169 6.27 -13.52 3.59
CA GLU A 169 7.39 -14.49 3.66
C GLU A 169 6.96 -15.85 4.20
N VAL A 170 5.88 -16.40 3.66
CA VAL A 170 5.31 -17.73 3.96
C VAL A 170 5.04 -18.47 2.65
N PRO A 171 4.84 -19.81 2.67
CA PRO A 171 4.48 -20.55 1.47
C PRO A 171 3.26 -19.93 0.78
N PRO A 172 3.27 -19.72 -0.55
CA PRO A 172 2.20 -19.01 -1.26
C PRO A 172 0.79 -19.58 -1.04
N CYS A 173 0.66 -20.90 -0.89
CA CYS A 173 -0.64 -21.50 -0.58
C CYS A 173 -1.11 -21.20 0.85
N ASP A 174 -0.19 -21.15 1.82
CA ASP A 174 -0.51 -20.75 3.19
C ASP A 174 -0.95 -19.28 3.24
N ASP A 175 -0.29 -18.41 2.47
CA ASP A 175 -0.69 -17.01 2.36
C ASP A 175 -2.10 -16.85 1.77
N PHE A 176 -2.32 -17.46 0.60
CA PHE A 176 -3.60 -17.44 -0.08
C PHE A 176 -4.71 -18.03 0.79
N GLN A 177 -4.48 -19.16 1.45
CA GLN A 177 -5.48 -19.80 2.31
C GLN A 177 -5.83 -18.92 3.51
N ASN A 178 -4.86 -18.22 4.11
CA ASN A 178 -5.14 -17.26 5.17
C ASN A 178 -6.03 -16.11 4.66
N ARG A 179 -5.71 -15.52 3.52
CA ARG A 179 -6.50 -14.44 2.92
C ARG A 179 -7.90 -14.90 2.53
N LEU A 180 -8.05 -16.09 1.97
CA LEU A 180 -9.36 -16.69 1.70
C LEU A 180 -10.19 -16.87 2.98
N ASN A 181 -9.61 -17.44 4.03
CA ASN A 181 -10.30 -17.73 5.30
C ASN A 181 -10.75 -16.46 6.03
N THR A 182 -10.03 -15.36 5.84
CA THR A 182 -10.28 -14.06 6.47
C THR A 182 -11.04 -13.09 5.56
N SER A 183 -11.32 -13.47 4.31
CA SER A 183 -12.09 -12.66 3.36
C SER A 183 -13.59 -12.78 3.62
N LEU A 184 -14.22 -11.64 3.94
CA LEU A 184 -15.68 -11.56 4.10
C LEU A 184 -16.40 -11.93 2.79
N ALA A 185 -15.84 -11.52 1.65
CA ALA A 185 -16.41 -11.80 0.34
C ALA A 185 -16.40 -13.29 0.01
N ALA A 186 -15.26 -13.98 0.26
CA ALA A 186 -15.17 -15.42 0.05
C ALA A 186 -16.11 -16.18 0.98
N ARG A 187 -16.17 -15.79 2.26
CA ARG A 187 -17.07 -16.42 3.24
C ARG A 187 -18.54 -16.23 2.91
N ALA A 188 -18.95 -15.02 2.51
CA ALA A 188 -20.33 -14.72 2.10
C ALA A 188 -20.77 -15.56 0.90
N LYS A 189 -19.82 -16.00 0.06
CA LYS A 189 -20.04 -16.89 -1.08
C LYS A 189 -19.85 -18.38 -0.76
N GLY A 190 -19.47 -18.72 0.48
CA GLY A 190 -19.21 -20.09 0.92
C GLY A 190 -18.11 -20.78 0.11
N LEU A 191 -17.10 -20.04 -0.34
CA LEU A 191 -16.04 -20.59 -1.19
C LEU A 191 -15.18 -21.58 -0.40
N LYS A 192 -14.96 -22.76 -0.98
CA LYS A 192 -13.93 -23.72 -0.55
C LYS A 192 -13.02 -24.00 -1.72
N VAL A 193 -11.72 -23.98 -1.47
CA VAL A 193 -10.71 -24.18 -2.51
C VAL A 193 -9.65 -25.15 -2.05
N GLU A 194 -8.98 -25.76 -3.03
CA GLU A 194 -7.72 -26.46 -2.84
C GLU A 194 -6.61 -25.61 -3.46
N CYS A 195 -5.52 -25.39 -2.74
CA CYS A 195 -4.33 -24.74 -3.25
C CYS A 195 -3.18 -25.74 -3.31
N ASN A 196 -2.51 -25.82 -4.45
CA ASN A 196 -1.31 -26.64 -4.63
C ASN A 196 -0.15 -25.77 -5.12
N GLU A 197 1.02 -25.95 -4.54
CA GLU A 197 2.26 -25.29 -4.97
C GLU A 197 2.96 -26.14 -6.04
N ASN A 198 3.41 -25.47 -7.11
CA ASN A 198 4.25 -26.07 -8.14
C ASN A 198 5.73 -25.93 -7.76
N SER A 199 6.60 -26.73 -8.38
CA SER A 199 8.05 -26.70 -8.12
C SER A 199 8.74 -25.37 -8.49
N ASP A 200 8.09 -24.53 -9.28
CA ASP A 200 8.57 -23.19 -9.68
C ASP A 200 8.09 -22.06 -8.74
N GLY A 201 7.37 -22.41 -7.66
CA GLY A 201 6.82 -21.47 -6.70
C GLY A 201 5.48 -20.84 -7.12
N SER A 202 4.96 -21.16 -8.31
CA SER A 202 3.60 -20.78 -8.69
C SER A 202 2.56 -21.63 -7.95
N ILE A 203 1.34 -21.11 -7.81
CA ILE A 203 0.24 -21.87 -7.21
C ILE A 203 -0.87 -22.17 -8.20
N ARG A 204 -1.54 -23.31 -7.99
CA ARG A 204 -2.78 -23.67 -8.66
C ARG A 204 -3.89 -23.72 -7.63
N VAL A 205 -4.91 -22.87 -7.84
CA VAL A 205 -6.12 -22.82 -7.02
C VAL A 205 -7.26 -23.52 -7.75
N THR A 206 -7.91 -24.47 -7.09
CA THR A 206 -9.08 -25.21 -7.60
C THR A 206 -10.29 -24.91 -6.71
N LEU A 207 -11.36 -24.36 -7.28
CA LEU A 207 -12.63 -24.20 -6.56
C LEU A 207 -13.28 -25.58 -6.32
N LEU A 208 -13.47 -25.95 -5.05
CA LEU A 208 -14.10 -27.19 -4.63
C LEU A 208 -15.60 -27.03 -4.40
N ASP A 209 -16.02 -25.90 -3.82
CA ASP A 209 -17.40 -25.67 -3.40
C ASP A 209 -17.72 -24.17 -3.34
N LYS A 210 -19.01 -23.85 -3.49
CA LYS A 210 -19.59 -22.51 -3.35
C LYS A 210 -21.08 -22.62 -3.04
N LEU A 211 -21.69 -21.56 -2.51
CA LEU A 211 -23.14 -21.52 -2.36
C LEU A 211 -23.84 -21.69 -3.72
N SER A 212 -24.98 -22.38 -3.73
CA SER A 212 -25.74 -22.67 -4.96
C SER A 212 -26.27 -21.42 -5.67
N SER A 213 -26.45 -20.32 -4.93
CA SER A 213 -26.86 -19.01 -5.46
C SER A 213 -25.72 -18.22 -6.13
N VAL A 214 -24.47 -18.62 -5.92
CA VAL A 214 -23.29 -17.91 -6.46
C VAL A 214 -22.94 -18.52 -7.82
N SER A 215 -22.74 -17.70 -8.84
CA SER A 215 -22.32 -18.19 -10.16
C SER A 215 -20.86 -18.66 -10.15
N GLN A 216 -20.46 -19.47 -11.14
CA GLN A 216 -19.05 -19.88 -11.27
C GLN A 216 -18.13 -18.67 -11.53
N GLU A 217 -18.59 -17.75 -12.37
CA GLU A 217 -17.87 -16.53 -12.73
C GLU A 217 -17.67 -15.63 -11.50
N ASP A 218 -18.72 -15.41 -10.70
CA ASP A 218 -18.62 -14.59 -9.49
C ASP A 218 -17.71 -15.21 -8.43
N ALA A 219 -17.67 -16.54 -8.35
CA ALA A 219 -16.76 -17.25 -7.46
C ALA A 219 -15.31 -17.08 -7.93
N GLN A 220 -15.05 -17.33 -9.22
CA GLN A 220 -13.72 -17.20 -9.80
C GLN A 220 -13.19 -15.76 -9.67
N LYS A 221 -14.02 -14.77 -9.98
CA LYS A 221 -13.67 -13.36 -9.81
C LYS A 221 -13.20 -13.05 -8.39
N THR A 222 -13.88 -13.55 -7.36
CA THR A 222 -13.44 -13.33 -5.97
C THR A 222 -12.13 -14.04 -5.64
N LEU A 223 -11.88 -15.22 -6.20
CA LEU A 223 -10.57 -15.86 -6.05
C LEU A 223 -9.47 -15.05 -6.73
N ASP A 224 -9.73 -14.53 -7.92
CA ASP A 224 -8.79 -13.69 -8.67
C ASP A 224 -8.53 -12.38 -7.92
N ASP A 225 -9.56 -11.71 -7.41
CA ASP A 225 -9.43 -10.48 -6.61
C ASP A 225 -8.59 -10.75 -5.34
N ILE A 226 -8.73 -11.92 -4.70
CA ILE A 226 -7.88 -12.32 -3.56
C ILE A 226 -6.45 -12.60 -4.03
N LEU A 227 -6.24 -13.34 -5.10
CA LEU A 227 -4.90 -13.67 -5.60
C LEU A 227 -4.10 -12.42 -6.00
N LEU A 228 -4.72 -11.51 -6.75
CA LEU A 228 -4.08 -10.28 -7.19
C LEU A 228 -3.82 -9.34 -6.02
N GLY A 229 -4.79 -9.22 -5.10
CA GLY A 229 -4.67 -8.40 -3.91
C GLY A 229 -4.49 -6.91 -4.22
N ASP A 230 -5.02 -6.41 -5.34
CA ASP A 230 -4.96 -5.02 -5.74
C ASP A 230 -6.37 -4.40 -5.81
N ILE A 231 -6.54 -3.21 -5.27
CA ILE A 231 -7.80 -2.46 -5.33
C ILE A 231 -7.51 -1.02 -5.72
N THR A 232 -7.82 -0.70 -6.97
CA THR A 232 -7.63 0.64 -7.53
C THR A 232 -8.65 1.63 -7.00
N GLY A 233 -8.19 2.83 -6.65
CA GLY A 233 -8.99 4.01 -6.33
C GLY A 233 -9.29 4.88 -7.57
N PRO A 234 -9.20 6.22 -7.51
CA PRO A 234 -8.66 7.02 -6.41
C PRO A 234 -9.71 7.40 -5.34
N TRP A 235 -9.32 7.36 -4.08
CA TRP A 235 -10.03 8.06 -3.00
C TRP A 235 -9.45 9.47 -2.88
N ALA A 236 -10.22 10.50 -3.29
CA ALA A 236 -9.70 11.84 -3.52
C ALA A 236 -10.34 12.89 -2.63
N PHE A 237 -9.55 13.54 -1.77
CA PHE A 237 -10.00 14.44 -0.71
C PHE A 237 -9.61 15.90 -1.00
N THR A 238 -10.46 16.83 -0.59
CA THR A 238 -10.17 18.28 -0.63
C THR A 238 -10.20 18.81 0.80
N ILE A 239 -9.02 19.07 1.36
CA ILE A 239 -8.85 19.41 2.76
C ILE A 239 -8.75 20.93 2.88
N ASN A 240 -9.78 21.54 3.49
CA ASN A 240 -9.93 23.00 3.56
C ASN A 240 -9.22 23.65 4.74
N THR A 241 -8.81 22.86 5.74
CA THR A 241 -8.16 23.35 6.96
C THR A 241 -6.99 22.44 7.30
N LEU A 242 -5.83 23.05 7.58
CA LEU A 242 -4.65 22.37 8.08
C LEU A 242 -4.39 22.80 9.51
N ASN A 243 -4.17 21.84 10.40
CA ASN A 243 -3.76 22.14 11.77
C ASN A 243 -2.26 22.45 11.79
N PRO A 244 -1.81 23.46 12.56
CA PRO A 244 -0.38 23.69 12.78
C PRO A 244 0.27 22.60 13.66
#